data_AF-A0AAV7ZPB1-F1
#
_entry.id   AF-A0AAV7ZPB1-F1
#
_cell.length_a   1.000
_cell.length_b   1.000
_cell.length_c   1.000
_cell.angle_alpha   90.00
_cell.angle_beta   90.00
_cell.angle_gamma   90.00
#
_symmetry.space_group_name_H-M   'P 1'
#
loop_
_entity.id
_entity.type
_entity.pdbx_description
1 polymer ?
#
loop_
_entity_poly.entity_id
_entity_poly.type
_entity_poly.pdbx_seq_one_letter_code
_entity_poly.pdbx_strand_id
1 'polypeptide(L)'
;METYLGEKQQASQWSPYINNGGSCLAVAGDDFAVIASDTRMSLGYSIKTRYSTKYLKITEKCSIVSSGMQADIFTLHKVLKSRAQIYEQKHGKPMSTDAVAKLVSRLLYYRRFFPYYTFNIVAGIDDEGVGCVFSYDAIGTLERVKYSASGSGSSLIEPVLDNQVALKKQK
;
A
#
# COMPACT_ATOMS: atom_id res chain seq x y z
N MET A 1 -40.81 0.68 36.79
CA MET A 1 -39.83 -0.38 37.11
C MET A 1 -39.14 -0.75 35.81
N GLU A 2 -37.95 -0.21 35.60
CA GLU A 2 -37.07 -0.50 34.46
C GLU A 2 -36.71 -1.98 34.39
N THR A 3 -36.77 -2.56 33.20
CA THR A 3 -36.11 -3.84 32.91
C THR A 3 -34.90 -3.55 32.03
N TYR A 4 -33.73 -3.47 32.67
CA TYR A 4 -32.42 -3.42 32.02
C TYR A 4 -32.18 -4.75 31.30
N LEU A 5 -32.45 -4.79 30.00
CA LEU A 5 -31.98 -5.86 29.13
C LEU A 5 -30.48 -5.64 28.91
N GLY A 6 -29.67 -6.32 29.71
CA GLY A 6 -28.23 -6.34 29.56
C GLY A 6 -27.84 -6.84 28.16
N GLU A 7 -27.08 -6.02 27.43
CA GLU A 7 -26.44 -6.43 26.19
C GLU A 7 -25.58 -7.66 26.48
N LYS A 8 -25.91 -8.79 25.85
CA LYS A 8 -25.04 -9.97 25.85
C LYS A 8 -23.69 -9.54 25.28
N GLN A 9 -22.65 -9.52 26.12
CA GLN A 9 -21.27 -9.43 25.66
C GLN A 9 -21.01 -10.64 24.76
N GLN A 10 -21.10 -10.41 23.46
CA GLN A 10 -20.75 -11.38 22.43
C GLN A 10 -19.25 -11.66 22.61
N ALA A 11 -18.91 -12.87 23.06
CA ALA A 11 -17.52 -13.29 23.21
C ALA A 11 -16.81 -13.05 21.87
N SER A 12 -15.84 -12.13 21.82
CA SER A 12 -15.24 -11.73 20.55
C SER A 12 -14.48 -12.92 19.99
N GLN A 13 -14.99 -13.50 18.91
CA GLN A 13 -14.24 -14.45 18.11
C GLN A 13 -12.95 -13.75 17.65
N TRP A 14 -11.80 -14.38 17.88
CA TRP A 14 -10.51 -13.81 17.51
C TRP A 14 -10.46 -13.57 15.99
N SER A 15 -10.13 -12.33 15.59
CA SER A 15 -9.89 -11.97 14.19
C SER A 15 -8.38 -11.96 13.91
N PRO A 16 -7.91 -12.61 12.83
CA PRO A 16 -6.50 -12.55 12.43
C PRO A 16 -6.10 -11.17 11.91
N TYR A 17 -7.06 -10.32 11.55
CA TYR A 17 -6.81 -9.01 10.94
C TYR A 17 -7.14 -7.86 11.86
N ILE A 18 -6.27 -6.84 11.83
CA ILE A 18 -6.41 -5.60 12.55
C ILE A 18 -6.08 -4.45 11.60
N ASN A 19 -6.97 -3.46 11.52
CA ASN A 19 -6.71 -2.25 10.75
C ASN A 19 -5.88 -1.25 11.58
N ASN A 20 -4.65 -0.96 11.15
CA ASN A 20 -3.79 0.03 11.79
C ASN A 20 -3.88 1.43 11.16
N GLY A 21 -4.78 1.59 10.19
CA GLY A 21 -5.01 2.81 9.44
C GLY A 21 -3.83 3.16 8.55
N GLY A 22 -3.56 4.45 8.45
CA GLY A 22 -2.54 5.01 7.58
C GLY A 22 -3.10 5.39 6.22
N SER A 23 -2.43 6.33 5.57
CA SER A 23 -2.77 6.85 4.25
C SER A 23 -1.50 6.98 3.44
N CYS A 24 -1.57 6.50 2.22
CA CYS A 24 -0.46 6.44 1.28
C CYS A 24 -0.92 7.06 -0.04
N LEU A 25 -0.02 7.71 -0.76
CA LEU A 25 -0.29 8.24 -2.09
C LEU A 25 0.96 8.19 -2.95
N ALA A 26 0.77 8.16 -4.27
CA ALA A 26 1.84 8.36 -5.23
C ALA A 26 1.35 9.13 -6.46
N VAL A 27 2.26 9.86 -7.10
CA VAL A 27 2.03 10.62 -8.33
C VAL A 27 3.21 10.40 -9.27
N ALA A 28 2.93 10.04 -10.52
CA ALA A 28 3.90 9.98 -11.61
C ALA A 28 3.97 11.34 -12.33
N GLY A 29 5.18 11.87 -12.45
CA GLY A 29 5.53 12.97 -13.34
C GLY A 29 6.22 12.45 -14.60
N ASP A 30 6.74 13.38 -15.40
CA ASP A 30 7.35 13.06 -16.69
C ASP A 30 8.69 12.32 -16.54
N ASP A 31 9.53 12.73 -15.59
CA ASP A 31 10.86 12.18 -15.30
C ASP A 31 11.06 11.80 -13.82
N PHE A 32 9.99 11.85 -13.02
CA PHE A 32 10.02 11.57 -11.60
C PHE A 32 8.76 10.84 -11.13
N ALA A 33 8.84 10.20 -9.97
CA ALA A 33 7.67 9.72 -9.24
C ALA A 33 7.78 10.12 -7.76
N VAL A 34 6.70 10.66 -7.21
CA VAL A 34 6.60 11.00 -5.79
C VAL A 34 5.77 9.94 -5.09
N ILE A 35 6.25 9.51 -3.93
CA ILE A 35 5.56 8.56 -3.05
C ILE A 35 5.55 9.14 -1.64
N ALA A 36 4.39 9.10 -1.00
CA ALA A 36 4.23 9.63 0.35
C ALA A 36 3.32 8.74 1.20
N SER A 37 3.58 8.72 2.49
CA SER A 37 2.77 8.03 3.47
C SER A 37 2.81 8.75 4.80
N ASP A 38 1.72 8.74 5.53
CA ASP A 38 1.73 9.20 6.92
C ASP A 38 2.54 8.26 7.81
N THR A 39 2.96 8.74 8.99
CA THR A 39 3.77 7.97 9.94
C THR A 39 2.99 7.47 11.15
N ARG A 40 1.69 7.81 11.27
CA ARG A 40 0.89 7.42 12.43
C ARG A 40 0.50 5.95 12.33
N MET A 41 0.56 5.24 13.45
CA MET A 41 -0.01 3.91 13.60
C MET A 41 -1.01 3.93 14.75
N SER A 42 -2.25 3.53 14.45
CA SER A 42 -3.33 3.54 15.44
C SER A 42 -3.90 2.14 15.63
N LEU A 43 -4.60 1.93 16.73
CA LEU A 43 -5.41 0.76 17.01
C LEU A 43 -6.70 1.22 17.69
N GLY A 44 -7.83 1.10 17.00
CA GLY A 44 -9.06 1.75 17.42
C GLY A 44 -8.83 3.26 17.62
N TYR A 45 -9.23 3.79 18.77
CA TYR A 45 -9.05 5.20 19.12
C TYR A 45 -7.69 5.54 19.76
N SER A 46 -6.79 4.55 19.91
CA SER A 46 -5.48 4.73 20.54
C SER A 46 -4.37 4.86 19.50
N ILE A 47 -3.56 5.94 19.59
CA ILE A 47 -2.33 6.07 18.81
C ILE A 47 -1.24 5.22 19.46
N LYS A 48 -0.74 4.22 18.75
CA LYS A 48 0.32 3.32 19.23
C LYS A 48 1.70 3.90 18.98
N THR A 49 1.91 4.52 17.82
CA THR A 49 3.10 5.32 17.57
C THR A 49 2.78 6.46 16.61
N ARG A 50 3.51 7.56 16.75
CA ARG A 50 3.47 8.69 15.81
C ARG A 50 4.45 8.50 14.65
N TYR A 51 5.39 7.56 14.79
CA TYR A 51 6.44 7.32 13.82
C TYR A 51 6.59 5.81 13.52
N SER A 52 5.88 5.36 12.50
CA SER A 52 6.00 4.05 11.86
C SER A 52 6.13 4.26 10.36
N THR A 53 7.19 3.73 9.76
CA THR A 53 7.36 3.81 8.30
C THR A 53 6.41 2.84 7.60
N LYS A 54 5.71 3.34 6.59
CA LYS A 54 4.91 2.56 5.64
C LYS A 54 5.59 2.44 4.28
N TYR A 55 6.78 3.00 4.18
CA TYR A 55 7.60 3.11 3.00
C TYR A 55 8.73 2.08 3.02
N LEU A 56 8.95 1.44 1.88
CA LEU A 56 10.10 0.60 1.62
C LEU A 56 10.73 0.98 0.26
N LYS A 57 12.03 1.28 0.28
CA LYS A 57 12.86 1.33 -0.92
C LYS A 57 13.20 -0.10 -1.36
N ILE A 58 12.85 -0.46 -2.61
CA ILE A 58 13.08 -1.80 -3.16
C ILE A 58 14.34 -1.79 -4.02
N THR A 59 14.43 -0.84 -4.96
CA THR A 59 15.62 -0.56 -5.76
C THR A 59 15.88 0.95 -5.72
N GLU A 60 16.96 1.42 -6.35
CA GLU A 60 17.24 2.87 -6.40
C GLU A 60 16.19 3.66 -7.20
N LYS A 61 15.46 3.00 -8.11
CA LYS A 61 14.43 3.63 -8.95
C LYS A 61 13.00 3.28 -8.54
N CYS A 62 12.80 2.37 -7.58
CA CYS A 62 11.48 1.86 -7.24
C CYS A 62 11.29 1.70 -5.73
N SER A 63 10.15 2.19 -5.26
CA SER A 63 9.71 2.09 -3.88
C SER A 63 8.25 1.68 -3.79
N ILE A 64 7.85 1.19 -2.61
CA ILE A 64 6.48 0.81 -2.29
C ILE A 64 6.04 1.52 -1.01
N VAL A 65 4.77 1.92 -0.98
CA VAL A 65 4.07 2.28 0.25
C VAL A 65 2.86 1.38 0.45
N SER A 66 2.58 1.07 1.70
CA SER A 66 1.50 0.15 2.07
C SER A 66 0.70 0.67 3.25
N SER A 67 -0.63 0.57 3.18
CA SER A 67 -1.55 0.87 4.28
C SER A 67 -2.36 -0.37 4.68
N GLY A 68 -3.03 -0.34 5.84
CA GLY A 68 -3.80 -1.49 6.36
C GLY A 68 -3.20 -2.08 7.64
N MET A 69 -2.97 -3.40 7.66
CA MET A 69 -2.44 -4.11 8.83
C MET A 69 -0.91 -4.06 8.86
N GLN A 70 -0.34 -3.46 9.90
CA GLN A 70 1.10 -3.23 10.02
C GLN A 70 1.92 -4.53 9.98
N ALA A 71 1.41 -5.61 10.56
CA ALA A 71 2.11 -6.90 10.57
C ALA A 71 2.21 -7.52 9.17
N ASP A 72 1.13 -7.45 8.39
CA ASP A 72 1.13 -7.91 7.00
C ASP A 72 2.00 -7.00 6.12
N ILE A 73 1.96 -5.68 6.32
CA ILE A 73 2.85 -4.71 5.64
C ILE A 73 4.31 -5.10 5.86
N PHE A 74 4.72 -5.27 7.12
CA PHE A 74 6.10 -5.61 7.48
C PHE A 74 6.53 -6.93 6.84
N THR A 75 5.64 -7.93 6.84
CA THR A 75 5.91 -9.24 6.26
C THR A 75 6.06 -9.16 4.74
N LEU A 76 5.13 -8.48 4.06
CA LEU A 76 5.17 -8.27 2.62
C LEU A 76 6.45 -7.52 2.21
N HIS A 77 6.79 -6.45 2.92
CA HIS A 77 8.00 -5.66 2.70
C HIS A 77 9.27 -6.49 2.83
N LYS A 78 9.35 -7.33 3.88
CA LYS A 78 10.49 -8.23 4.10
C LYS A 78 10.63 -9.24 2.96
N VAL A 79 9.54 -9.89 2.56
CA VAL A 79 9.53 -10.85 1.44
C VAL A 79 9.93 -10.17 0.14
N LEU A 80 9.37 -9.00 -0.14
CA LEU A 80 9.63 -8.24 -1.37
C LEU A 80 11.11 -7.83 -1.47
N LYS A 81 11.68 -7.29 -0.39
CA LYS A 81 13.11 -6.93 -0.33
C LYS A 81 14.01 -8.15 -0.56
N SER A 82 13.73 -9.27 0.10
CA SER A 82 14.51 -10.50 -0.12
C SER A 82 14.40 -11.03 -1.56
N ARG A 83 13.21 -10.98 -2.16
CA ARG A 83 13.00 -11.41 -3.56
C ARG A 83 13.74 -10.50 -4.55
N ALA A 84 13.75 -9.19 -4.30
CA ALA A 84 14.50 -8.22 -5.12
C ALA A 84 16.02 -8.47 -5.04
N GLN A 85 16.54 -8.71 -3.83
CA GLN A 85 17.97 -9.03 -3.63
C GLN A 85 18.37 -10.34 -4.34
N ILE A 86 17.55 -11.40 -4.21
CA ILE A 86 17.79 -12.67 -4.90
C ILE A 86 17.74 -12.48 -6.43
N TYR A 87 16.82 -11.66 -6.93
CA TYR A 87 16.74 -11.37 -8.36
C TYR A 87 18.02 -10.71 -8.87
N GLU A 88 18.50 -9.70 -8.16
CA GLU A 88 19.72 -8.96 -8.51
C GLU A 88 20.96 -9.87 -8.50
N GLN A 89 21.10 -10.71 -7.47
CA GLN A 89 22.19 -11.69 -7.39
C GLN A 89 22.16 -12.71 -8.54
N LYS A 90 20.97 -13.12 -8.99
CA LYS A 90 20.83 -14.13 -10.05
C LYS A 90 21.03 -13.57 -11.46
N HIS A 91 20.60 -12.33 -11.71
CA HIS A 91 20.59 -11.75 -13.05
C HIS A 91 21.67 -10.69 -13.26
N GLY A 92 22.41 -10.31 -12.22
CA GLY A 92 23.44 -9.27 -12.27
C GLY A 92 22.90 -7.86 -12.53
N LYS A 93 21.59 -7.64 -12.35
CA LYS A 93 20.95 -6.33 -12.55
C LYS A 93 19.77 -6.12 -11.60
N PRO A 94 19.50 -4.88 -11.15
CA PRO A 94 18.34 -4.59 -10.32
C PRO A 94 17.03 -4.85 -11.08
N MET A 95 15.94 -5.08 -10.33
CA MET A 95 14.60 -5.20 -10.92
C MET A 95 14.13 -3.86 -11.48
N SER A 96 13.56 -3.87 -12.68
CA SER A 96 12.81 -2.72 -13.21
C SER A 96 11.50 -2.53 -12.45
N THR A 97 10.95 -1.31 -12.48
CA THR A 97 9.73 -0.98 -11.73
C THR A 97 8.54 -1.85 -12.16
N ASP A 98 8.40 -2.15 -13.47
CA ASP A 98 7.41 -3.10 -13.97
C ASP A 98 7.59 -4.53 -13.45
N ALA A 99 8.84 -4.99 -13.32
CA ALA A 99 9.14 -6.31 -12.80
C ALA A 99 8.79 -6.40 -11.30
N VAL A 100 9.06 -5.34 -10.54
CA VAL A 100 8.64 -5.21 -9.15
C VAL A 100 7.12 -5.21 -9.06
N ALA A 101 6.43 -4.49 -9.94
CA ALA A 101 4.98 -4.41 -9.92
C ALA A 101 4.32 -5.78 -10.11
N LYS A 102 4.80 -6.54 -11.11
CA LYS A 102 4.38 -7.93 -11.36
C LYS A 102 4.76 -8.88 -10.23
N LEU A 103 5.85 -8.63 -9.52
CA LEU A 103 6.22 -9.42 -8.34
C LEU A 103 5.23 -9.18 -7.18
N VAL A 104 4.88 -7.92 -6.90
CA VAL A 104 3.89 -7.58 -5.86
C VAL A 104 2.53 -8.22 -6.16
N SER A 105 2.04 -8.07 -7.39
CA SER A 105 0.79 -8.71 -7.84
C SER A 105 0.78 -10.22 -7.56
N ARG A 106 1.85 -10.94 -7.94
CA ARG A 106 1.98 -12.38 -7.69
C ARG A 106 2.06 -12.73 -6.21
N LEU A 107 2.74 -11.94 -5.39
CA LEU A 107 2.84 -12.19 -3.95
C LEU A 107 1.50 -12.04 -3.25
N LEU A 108 0.71 -11.03 -3.63
CA LEU A 108 -0.65 -10.83 -3.11
C LEU A 108 -1.57 -11.97 -3.55
N TYR A 109 -1.54 -12.35 -4.82
CA TYR A 109 -2.38 -13.41 -5.36
C TYR A 109 -2.02 -14.80 -4.80
N TYR A 110 -0.73 -15.06 -4.53
CA TYR A 110 -0.29 -16.30 -3.91
C TYR A 110 -0.97 -16.56 -2.56
N ARG A 111 -1.32 -15.50 -1.83
CA ARG A 111 -2.06 -15.58 -0.56
C ARG A 111 -3.57 -15.38 -0.71
N ARG A 112 -4.17 -15.60 -1.89
CA ARG A 112 -5.60 -15.38 -2.18
C ARG A 112 -6.59 -15.93 -1.14
N PHE A 113 -6.31 -17.11 -0.56
CA PHE A 113 -7.19 -17.77 0.41
C PHE A 113 -6.99 -17.32 1.86
N PHE A 114 -5.91 -16.57 2.12
CA PHE A 114 -5.66 -15.89 3.38
C PHE A 114 -4.86 -14.62 3.07
N PRO A 115 -5.51 -13.57 2.51
CA PRO A 115 -4.82 -12.46 1.87
C PRO A 115 -3.99 -11.64 2.86
N TYR A 116 -3.00 -10.92 2.34
CA TYR A 116 -2.39 -9.82 3.09
C TYR A 116 -3.41 -8.70 3.21
N TYR A 117 -3.73 -8.25 4.42
CA TYR A 117 -4.60 -7.09 4.63
C TYR A 117 -3.82 -5.79 4.42
N THR A 118 -3.42 -5.55 3.17
CA THR A 118 -2.57 -4.44 2.77
C THR A 118 -3.07 -3.82 1.47
N PHE A 119 -3.10 -2.50 1.42
CA PHE A 119 -3.35 -1.74 0.20
C PHE A 119 -2.06 -1.07 -0.21
N ASN A 120 -1.55 -1.45 -1.38
CA ASN A 120 -0.18 -1.17 -1.80
C ASN A 120 -0.19 -0.19 -2.97
N ILE A 121 0.84 0.66 -3.02
CA ILE A 121 1.13 1.49 -4.18
C ILE A 121 2.63 1.37 -4.44
N VAL A 122 2.99 0.95 -5.64
CA VAL A 122 4.39 0.93 -6.12
C VAL A 122 4.59 2.15 -6.99
N ALA A 123 5.66 2.88 -6.77
CA ALA A 123 6.03 4.02 -7.59
C ALA A 123 7.52 4.01 -7.89
N GLY A 124 7.88 4.52 -9.06
CA GLY A 124 9.26 4.56 -9.49
C GLY A 124 9.42 5.17 -10.88
N ILE A 125 10.59 4.94 -11.45
CA ILE A 125 10.90 5.32 -12.83
C ILE A 125 10.99 4.04 -13.67
N ASP A 126 10.37 4.03 -14.84
CA ASP A 126 10.47 2.91 -15.78
C ASP A 126 11.81 2.90 -16.54
N ASP A 127 11.99 1.94 -17.43
CA ASP A 127 13.23 1.79 -18.19
C ASP A 127 13.40 2.89 -19.26
N GLU A 128 12.33 3.60 -19.63
CA GLU A 128 12.33 4.74 -20.55
C GLU A 128 12.63 6.08 -19.83
N GLY A 129 12.71 6.07 -18.50
CA GLY A 129 12.95 7.26 -17.70
C GLY A 129 11.67 7.99 -17.27
N VAL A 130 10.50 7.41 -17.52
CA VAL A 130 9.20 8.03 -17.20
C VAL A 130 8.71 7.60 -15.83
N GLY A 131 8.11 8.54 -15.10
CA GLY A 131 7.45 8.26 -13.83
C GLY A 131 6.34 7.21 -13.99
N CYS A 132 6.26 6.25 -13.09
CA CYS A 132 5.22 5.24 -13.09
C CYS A 132 4.67 4.98 -11.68
N VAL A 133 3.35 4.82 -11.60
CA VAL A 133 2.63 4.43 -10.40
C VAL A 133 1.78 3.20 -10.73
N PHE A 134 1.84 2.21 -9.85
CA PHE A 134 1.04 0.98 -9.92
C PHE A 134 0.21 0.86 -8.65
N SER A 135 -1.10 0.77 -8.82
CA SER A 135 -2.06 0.53 -7.74
C SER A 135 -2.47 -0.93 -7.69
N TYR A 136 -2.84 -1.41 -6.50
CA TYR A 136 -3.24 -2.80 -6.26
C TYR A 136 -4.52 -2.89 -5.45
N ASP A 137 -5.36 -3.85 -5.79
CA ASP A 137 -6.39 -4.33 -4.88
C ASP A 137 -5.79 -5.28 -3.79
N ALA A 138 -6.63 -5.76 -2.88
CA ALA A 138 -6.22 -6.67 -1.82
C ALA A 138 -5.79 -8.08 -2.32
N ILE A 139 -6.03 -8.39 -3.60
CA ILE A 139 -5.82 -9.71 -4.20
C ILE A 139 -4.65 -9.70 -5.21
N GLY A 140 -4.14 -8.52 -5.58
CA GLY A 140 -3.02 -8.35 -6.48
C GLY A 140 -3.37 -7.99 -7.91
N THR A 141 -4.61 -7.60 -8.21
CA THR A 141 -4.92 -6.94 -9.49
C THR A 141 -4.09 -5.67 -9.59
N LEU A 142 -3.32 -5.50 -10.66
CA LEU A 142 -2.41 -4.37 -10.84
C LEU A 142 -2.94 -3.45 -11.94
N GLU A 143 -2.85 -2.14 -11.72
CA GLU A 143 -3.18 -1.13 -12.71
C GLU A 143 -2.08 -0.05 -12.75
N ARG A 144 -1.62 0.33 -13.94
CA ARG A 144 -0.72 1.47 -14.12
C ARG A 144 -1.55 2.75 -14.23
N VAL A 145 -1.33 3.68 -13.32
CA VAL A 145 -2.10 4.92 -13.18
C VAL A 145 -1.18 6.13 -13.08
N LYS A 146 -1.71 7.35 -13.30
CA LYS A 146 -0.94 8.59 -13.12
C LYS A 146 -0.74 8.94 -11.65
N TYR A 147 -1.70 8.60 -10.81
CA TYR A 147 -1.64 8.77 -9.38
C TYR A 147 -2.55 7.75 -8.71
N SER A 148 -2.33 7.51 -7.43
CA SER A 148 -3.22 6.70 -6.60
C SER A 148 -3.06 7.09 -5.13
N ALA A 149 -4.12 6.93 -4.36
CA ALA A 149 -4.11 6.99 -2.91
C ALA A 149 -4.75 5.73 -2.32
N SER A 150 -4.22 5.28 -1.19
CA SER A 150 -4.71 4.11 -0.46
C SER A 150 -4.73 4.36 1.04
N GLY A 151 -5.51 3.53 1.74
CA GLY A 151 -5.66 3.60 3.19
C GLY A 151 -6.83 4.48 3.63
N SER A 152 -6.83 4.90 4.88
CA SER A 152 -7.99 5.54 5.52
C SER A 152 -8.38 6.89 4.93
N GLY A 153 -7.43 7.62 4.34
CA GLY A 153 -7.63 8.95 3.77
C GLY A 153 -7.81 8.95 2.26
N SER A 154 -7.82 7.80 1.58
CA SER A 154 -7.87 7.74 0.11
C SER A 154 -9.09 8.45 -0.46
N SER A 155 -10.26 8.29 0.13
CA SER A 155 -11.51 8.95 -0.31
C SER A 155 -11.47 10.48 -0.22
N LEU A 156 -10.59 11.04 0.60
CA LEU A 156 -10.37 12.49 0.71
C LEU A 156 -9.29 12.97 -0.26
N ILE A 157 -8.28 12.13 -0.53
CA ILE A 157 -7.13 12.47 -1.38
C ILE A 157 -7.47 12.32 -2.87
N GLU A 158 -8.12 11.23 -3.28
CA GLU A 158 -8.40 10.93 -4.68
C GLU A 158 -9.16 12.06 -5.40
N PRO A 159 -10.23 12.67 -4.84
CA PRO A 159 -10.93 13.77 -5.52
C PRO A 159 -10.05 15.01 -5.75
N VAL A 160 -9.11 15.26 -4.83
CA VAL A 160 -8.16 16.37 -4.97
C VAL A 160 -7.17 16.07 -6.10
N LEU A 161 -6.70 14.83 -6.22
CA LEU A 161 -5.82 14.40 -7.30
C LEU A 161 -6.54 14.36 -8.66
N ASP A 162 -7.80 13.94 -8.71
CA ASP A 162 -8.65 14.01 -9.90
C ASP A 162 -8.74 15.46 -10.41
N ASN A 163 -8.96 16.41 -9.51
CA ASN A 163 -9.11 17.81 -9.87
C ASN A 163 -7.79 18.47 -10.26
N GLN A 164 -6.72 18.25 -9.49
CA GLN A 164 -5.45 18.98 -9.64
C GLN A 164 -4.45 18.31 -10.58
N VAL A 165 -4.45 16.97 -10.65
CA VAL A 165 -3.50 16.21 -11.47
C VAL A 165 -4.14 15.75 -12.77
N ALA A 166 -5.36 15.18 -12.73
CA ALA A 166 -6.05 14.79 -13.96
C ALA A 166 -6.84 15.92 -14.63
N LEU A 167 -6.98 17.08 -13.97
CA LEU A 167 -7.81 18.21 -14.43
C LEU A 167 -9.26 17.80 -14.77
N LYS A 168 -9.76 16.75 -14.12
CA LYS A 168 -11.15 16.32 -14.24
C LYS A 168 -12.01 17.24 -13.39
N LYS A 169 -12.91 17.98 -14.02
CA LYS A 169 -13.89 18.80 -13.29
C LYS A 169 -14.94 17.85 -12.68
N GLN A 170 -15.12 17.90 -11.35
CA GLN A 170 -16.33 17.38 -10.73
C GLN A 170 -17.50 18.22 -11.25
N LYS A 171 -18.45 17.57 -11.94
CA LYS A 171 -19.74 18.16 -12.27
C LYS A 171 -20.70 17.94 -11.11
#